data_AF-A0A2V7U9W6-F1
#
_entry.id   AF-A0A2V7U9W6-F1
#
_cell.length_a   1.000
_cell.length_b   1.000
_cell.length_c   1.000
_cell.angle_alpha   90.00
_cell.angle_beta   90.00
_cell.angle_gamma   90.00
#
_symmetry.space_group_name_H-M   'P 1'
#
loop_
_entity.id
_entity.type
_entity.pdbx_description
1 polymer ?
#
loop_
_entity_poly.entity_id
_entity_poly.type
_entity_poly.pdbx_seq_one_letter_code
_entity_poly.pdbx_strand_id
1 'polypeptide(L)'
;MKTTLEIPDVLFRRVKSKAAERSQTLKDFVNEALQEKLASRRATARSGEPEWMQGFGKLRRLHRETARIQERIDEAFEVVEPEDRE
;
A
#
# COMPACT_ATOMS: atom_id res chain seq x y z
N MET A 1 -12.94 23.59 -10.92
CA MET A 1 -12.47 24.99 -11.09
C MET A 1 -11.46 25.05 -12.22
N LYS A 2 -11.33 26.17 -12.93
CA LYS A 2 -10.32 26.34 -14.00
C LYS A 2 -9.04 26.90 -13.36
N THR A 3 -7.93 26.22 -13.57
CA THR A 3 -6.60 26.64 -13.10
C THR A 3 -5.66 26.73 -14.29
N THR A 4 -4.91 27.83 -14.39
CA THR A 4 -3.88 28.02 -15.40
C THR A 4 -2.53 27.66 -14.81
N LEU A 5 -1.74 26.84 -15.49
CA LEU A 5 -0.41 26.43 -15.08
C LEU A 5 0.56 26.69 -16.24
N GLU A 6 1.75 27.19 -15.93
CA GLU A 6 2.81 27.36 -16.92
C GLU A 6 3.60 26.07 -17.05
N ILE A 7 3.67 25.53 -18.27
CA ILE A 7 4.35 24.27 -18.60
C ILE A 7 5.25 24.54 -19.81
N PRO A 8 6.55 24.19 -19.75
CA PRO A 8 7.43 24.31 -20.92
C PRO A 8 6.89 23.55 -22.13
N ASP A 9 6.98 24.12 -23.33
CA ASP A 9 6.40 23.54 -24.56
C ASP A 9 6.86 22.10 -24.82
N VAL A 10 8.15 21.83 -24.64
CA VAL A 10 8.73 20.49 -24.81
C VAL A 10 8.06 19.46 -23.88
N LEU A 11 7.75 19.86 -22.65
CA LEU A 11 7.06 19.01 -21.69
C LEU A 11 5.59 18.84 -22.09
N PHE A 12 4.92 19.93 -22.47
CA PHE A 12 3.53 19.90 -22.92
C PHE A 12 3.32 18.92 -24.10
N ARG A 13 4.23 18.93 -25.08
CA ARG A 13 4.19 18.00 -26.22
C ARG A 13 4.31 16.54 -25.77
N ARG A 14 5.24 16.23 -24.86
CA ARG A 14 5.41 14.87 -24.31
C ARG A 14 4.17 14.41 -23.55
N VAL A 15 3.58 15.30 -22.74
CA VAL A 15 2.35 15.01 -22.00
C VAL A 15 1.20 14.70 -22.97
N LYS A 16 1.05 15.48 -24.04
CA LYS A 16 0.02 15.26 -25.06
C LYS A 16 0.19 13.92 -25.79
N SER A 17 1.42 13.57 -26.17
CA SER A 17 1.72 12.27 -26.77
C SER A 17 1.38 11.11 -25.82
N LYS A 18 1.79 11.21 -24.55
CA LYS A 18 1.52 10.18 -23.54
C LYS A 18 0.03 10.03 -23.21
N ALA A 19 -0.73 11.12 -23.19
CA ALA A 19 -2.17 11.07 -23.01
C ALA A 19 -2.85 10.34 -24.17
N ALA A 20 -2.42 10.61 -25.41
CA ALA A 20 -2.93 9.92 -26.60
C ALA A 20 -2.57 8.43 -26.61
N GLU A 21 -1.34 8.05 -26.23
CA GLU A 21 -0.93 6.65 -26.08
C GLU A 21 -1.81 5.89 -25.07
N ARG A 22 -2.28 6.55 -24.02
CA ARG A 22 -3.16 5.95 -23.00
C ARG A 22 -4.65 6.08 -23.32
N SER A 23 -5.02 6.58 -24.50
CA SER A 23 -6.41 6.84 -24.89
C SER A 23 -7.17 7.75 -23.90
N GLN A 24 -6.46 8.69 -23.27
CA GLN A 24 -6.99 9.62 -22.26
C GLN A 24 -6.97 11.05 -22.77
N THR A 25 -7.86 11.90 -22.24
CA THR A 25 -7.76 13.33 -22.48
C THR A 25 -6.57 13.92 -21.73
N LEU A 26 -6.00 15.02 -22.25
CA LEU A 26 -4.91 15.74 -21.59
C LEU A 26 -5.28 16.16 -20.15
N LYS A 27 -6.55 16.55 -19.94
CA LYS A 27 -7.06 16.94 -18.64
C LYS A 27 -7.05 15.76 -17.66
N ASP A 28 -7.51 14.59 -18.09
CA ASP A 28 -7.59 13.41 -17.24
C ASP A 28 -6.19 12.90 -16.91
N PHE A 29 -5.29 12.87 -17.88
CA PHE A 29 -3.89 12.50 -17.68
C PHE A 29 -3.20 13.40 -16.65
N VAL A 30 -3.40 14.72 -16.73
CA VAL A 30 -2.83 15.68 -15.76
C VAL A 30 -3.43 15.50 -14.38
N ASN A 31 -4.75 15.27 -14.28
CA ASN A 31 -5.42 15.02 -13.01
C ASN A 31 -4.93 13.73 -12.35
N GLU A 32 -4.81 12.64 -13.10
CA GLU A 32 -4.27 11.35 -12.64
C GLU A 32 -2.85 11.53 -12.11
N ALA A 33 -1.98 12.19 -12.87
CA ALA A 33 -0.60 12.45 -12.46
C ALA A 33 -0.51 13.28 -11.17
N LEU A 34 -1.37 14.30 -11.00
CA LEU A 34 -1.44 15.10 -9.77
C LEU A 34 -1.92 14.26 -8.58
N GLN A 35 -2.95 13.44 -8.77
CA GLN A 35 -3.45 12.53 -7.73
C GLN A 35 -2.38 11.54 -7.31
N GLU A 36 -1.67 10.93 -8.25
CA GLU A 36 -0.58 10.00 -7.99
C GLU A 36 0.53 10.67 -7.18
N LYS A 37 1.01 11.86 -7.58
CA LYS A 37 2.07 12.57 -6.84
C LYS A 37 1.65 12.99 -5.44
N LEU A 38 0.38 13.36 -5.23
CA LEU A 38 -0.15 13.68 -3.91
C LEU A 38 -0.35 12.43 -3.05
N ALA A 39 -0.74 11.30 -3.64
CA ALA A 39 -0.87 10.01 -2.97
C ALA A 39 0.50 9.43 -2.57
N SER A 40 1.49 9.48 -3.46
CA SER A 40 2.87 9.08 -3.14
C SER A 40 3.45 9.91 -2.01
N ARG A 41 3.12 11.21 -1.90
CA ARG A 41 3.56 12.06 -0.78
C ARG A 41 2.88 11.69 0.55
N ARG A 42 1.68 11.10 0.53
CA ARG A 42 1.06 10.51 1.74
C ARG A 42 1.73 9.19 2.12
N ALA A 43 2.16 8.40 1.14
CA ALA A 43 2.88 7.15 1.37
C ALA A 43 4.32 7.38 1.89
N THR A 44 4.99 8.47 1.47
CA THR A 44 6.36 8.76 1.93
C THR A 44 6.47 9.25 3.36
N ALA A 45 5.36 9.55 4.05
CA ALA A 45 5.38 9.86 5.47
C ALA A 45 5.76 8.64 6.35
N ARG A 46 5.79 7.41 5.79
CA ARG A 46 6.39 6.21 6.40
C ARG A 46 7.07 5.36 5.32
N SER A 47 8.04 5.93 4.62
CA SER A 47 8.80 5.21 3.59
C SER A 47 9.86 4.31 4.22
N GLY A 48 9.55 3.01 4.29
CA GLY A 48 10.49 1.97 4.68
C GLY A 48 9.87 0.57 4.74
N GLU A 49 8.58 0.47 5.07
CA GLU A 49 7.91 -0.83 5.22
C GLU A 49 6.97 -1.12 4.03
N PRO A 50 7.03 -2.33 3.44
CA PRO A 50 6.08 -2.77 2.41
C PRO A 50 4.61 -2.64 2.85
N GLU A 51 3.68 -2.46 1.90
CA GLU A 51 2.24 -2.33 2.19
C GLU A 51 1.68 -3.49 3.04
N TRP A 52 2.16 -4.72 2.83
CA TRP A 52 1.78 -5.90 3.62
C TRP A 52 2.25 -5.84 5.08
N MET A 53 3.24 -4.99 5.39
CA MET A 53 3.81 -4.80 6.73
C MET A 53 3.12 -3.66 7.50
N GLN A 54 2.18 -2.93 6.88
CA GLN A 54 1.45 -1.84 7.54
C GLN A 54 0.67 -2.26 8.81
N GLY A 55 0.38 -3.54 8.99
CA GLY A 55 -0.29 -4.09 10.18
C GLY A 55 0.67 -4.58 11.27
N PHE A 56 1.96 -4.74 10.95
CA PHE A 56 2.92 -5.39 11.82
C PHE A 56 3.12 -4.59 13.12
N GLY A 57 3.10 -5.28 14.27
CA GLY A 57 3.30 -4.67 15.59
C GLY A 57 2.12 -3.84 16.16
N LYS A 58 1.06 -3.52 15.39
CA LYS A 58 -0.10 -2.75 15.89
C LYS A 58 -0.86 -3.44 17.04
N LEU A 59 -0.72 -4.76 17.16
CA LEU A 59 -1.34 -5.57 18.21
C LEU A 59 -0.38 -5.91 19.36
N ARG A 60 0.79 -5.26 19.46
CA ARG A 60 1.76 -5.54 20.55
C ARG A 60 1.15 -5.43 21.96
N ARG A 61 0.17 -4.54 22.14
CA ARG A 61 -0.55 -4.38 23.41
C ARG A 61 -1.35 -5.63 23.83
N LEU A 62 -1.71 -6.50 22.88
CA LEU A 62 -2.43 -7.76 23.11
C LEU A 62 -1.50 -8.93 23.44
N HIS A 63 -0.18 -8.72 23.51
CA HIS A 63 0.79 -9.81 23.69
C HIS A 63 0.46 -10.75 24.88
N ARG A 64 0.00 -10.21 26.00
CA ARG A 64 -0.42 -11.02 27.16
C ARG A 64 -1.61 -11.93 26.86
N GLU A 65 -2.59 -11.42 26.12
CA GLU A 65 -3.77 -12.21 25.74
C GLU A 65 -3.41 -13.25 24.69
N THR A 66 -2.54 -12.89 23.73
CA THR A 66 -2.00 -13.86 22.75
C THR A 66 -1.27 -15.00 23.45
N ALA A 67 -0.44 -14.71 24.47
CA ALA A 67 0.24 -15.75 25.25
C ALA A 67 -0.74 -16.66 25.99
N ARG A 68 -1.80 -16.10 26.58
CA ARG A 68 -2.84 -16.86 27.28
C ARG A 68 -3.67 -17.75 26.34
N ILE A 69 -3.89 -17.32 25.10
CA ILE A 69 -4.54 -18.14 24.06
C ILE A 69 -3.59 -19.25 23.62
N GLN A 70 -2.31 -18.93 23.39
CA GLN A 70 -1.31 -19.92 22.99
C GLN A 70 -1.15 -21.02 24.04
N GLU A 71 -1.09 -20.67 25.33
CA GLU A 71 -1.03 -21.64 26.43
C GLU A 71 -2.19 -22.64 26.40
N ARG A 72 -3.42 -22.19 26.07
CA ARG A 72 -4.57 -23.08 25.91
C ARG A 72 -4.50 -23.95 24.65
N ILE A 73 -3.93 -23.42 23.57
CA ILE A 73 -3.72 -24.19 22.34
C ILE A 73 -2.70 -25.28 22.63
N ASP A 74 -1.59 -24.95 23.26
CA ASP A 74 -0.56 -25.90 23.62
C ASP A 74 -1.14 -26.97 24.55
N GLU A 75 -1.88 -26.59 25.60
CA GLU A 75 -2.57 -27.56 26.47
C GLU A 75 -3.53 -28.50 25.72
N ALA A 76 -4.26 -27.98 24.73
CA ALA A 76 -5.25 -28.76 23.98
C ALA A 76 -4.64 -29.59 22.84
N PHE A 77 -3.49 -29.18 22.30
CA PHE A 77 -2.90 -29.72 21.08
C PHE A 77 -1.43 -30.19 21.25
N GLU A 78 -0.92 -30.30 22.49
CA GLU A 78 0.44 -30.81 22.80
C GLU A 78 0.64 -32.30 22.46
N VAL A 79 -0.44 -33.02 22.13
CA VAL A 79 -0.39 -34.42 21.73
C VAL A 79 -0.43 -34.52 20.21
N VAL A 80 0.73 -34.74 19.59
CA VAL A 80 0.80 -35.28 18.23
C VAL A 80 0.20 -36.69 18.28
N GLU A 81 -0.92 -36.89 17.59
CA GLU A 81 -1.57 -38.20 17.52
C GLU A 81 -0.56 -39.22 16.98
N PRO A 82 -0.56 -40.47 17.49
CA PRO A 82 0.42 -41.47 17.08
C PRO A 82 0.41 -41.75 15.57
N GLU A 83 -0.69 -41.41 14.90
CA GLU A 83 -0.92 -41.53 13.45
C GLU A 83 -0.14 -40.49 12.63
N ASP A 84 0.31 -39.39 13.25
CA ASP A 84 1.02 -38.27 12.58
C ASP A 84 2.56 -38.34 12.75
N ARG A 85 3.10 -39.45 13.28
CA ARG A 85 4.55 -39.64 13.53
C ARG A 85 5.32 -40.34 12.41
N GLU A 86 4.70 -40.62 11.27
CA GLU A 86 5.29 -41.34 10.12
C GLU A 86 6.07 -40.44 9.15
#